data_AF-A0A1M7CC70-F1
#
_entry.id   AF-A0A1M7CC70-F1
#
_cell.length_a   1.000
_cell.length_b   1.000
_cell.length_c   1.000
_cell.angle_alpha   90.00
_cell.angle_beta   90.00
_cell.angle_gamma   90.00
#
_symmetry.space_group_name_H-M   'P 1'
#
loop_
_entity.id
_entity.type
_entity.pdbx_description
1 polymer ?
#
loop_
_entity_poly.entity_id
_entity_poly.type
_entity_poly.pdbx_seq_one_letter_code
_entity_poly.pdbx_strand_id
1 'polypeptide(L)'
;MKIGDKVRFLSEVGGGKVAGFQGKNIVLVEDEDGFQMPMLINEVVVVGEESYETTRMVEQKAKARMAADDDEEPEIEPADRPITFKPKPEERKGGDKLSAFLAFVPMDVKELSQTRFESYLVNDSNYYLRYVLMTAEGTAWKLRAEGEIEPNCKEFIEEFGREDLNDLEHLCVQLVAYKREKHFLLKSPVNAQVRVDTVKFYKLHAFRENDFFEQPALIYTLIENDVQKVKL
;
A
#
# COMPACT_ATOMS: atom_id res chain seq x y z
N MET A 1 16.98 37.05 -21.99
CA MET A 1 16.68 35.75 -22.58
C MET A 1 15.41 35.87 -23.40
N LYS A 2 15.54 35.84 -24.71
CA LYS A 2 14.45 35.82 -25.69
C LYS A 2 14.53 34.52 -26.49
N ILE A 3 13.43 34.17 -27.14
CA ILE A 3 13.39 33.06 -28.10
C ILE A 3 14.41 33.38 -29.21
N GLY A 4 15.36 32.47 -29.44
CA GLY A 4 16.47 32.62 -30.39
C GLY A 4 17.84 32.95 -29.77
N ASP A 5 17.94 33.24 -28.47
CA ASP A 5 19.22 33.51 -27.81
C ASP A 5 20.07 32.22 -27.72
N LYS A 6 21.38 32.34 -27.99
CA LYS A 6 22.35 31.26 -27.76
C LYS A 6 22.65 31.16 -26.27
N VAL A 7 22.53 29.94 -25.76
CA VAL A 7 22.67 29.67 -24.34
C VAL A 7 23.65 28.54 -24.10
N ARG A 8 24.36 28.62 -22.97
CA ARG A 8 25.22 27.54 -22.47
C ARG A 8 24.65 27.03 -21.16
N PHE A 9 24.74 25.72 -20.96
CA PHE A 9 24.39 25.13 -19.67
C PHE A 9 25.47 25.45 -18.64
N LEU A 10 25.04 25.67 -17.39
CA LEU A 10 25.96 25.94 -16.28
C LEU A 10 26.71 24.67 -15.84
N SER A 11 26.06 23.52 -15.96
CA SER A 11 26.55 22.23 -15.43
C SER A 11 27.25 21.34 -16.44
N GLU A 12 27.18 21.64 -17.75
CA GLU A 12 27.67 20.74 -18.81
C GLU A 12 28.35 21.50 -19.97
N VAL A 13 29.28 20.82 -20.65
CA VAL A 13 29.96 21.31 -21.86
C VAL A 13 29.03 21.13 -23.06
N GLY A 14 27.99 21.96 -23.11
CA GLY A 14 26.97 21.94 -24.16
C GLY A 14 26.17 23.24 -24.15
N GLY A 15 25.60 23.59 -25.30
CA GLY A 15 24.80 24.80 -25.46
C GLY A 15 23.86 24.67 -26.65
N GLY A 16 22.79 25.45 -26.64
CA GLY A 16 21.76 25.40 -27.67
C GLY A 16 21.10 26.76 -27.88
N LYS A 17 19.96 26.79 -28.58
CA LYS A 17 19.17 28.00 -28.81
C LYS A 17 17.85 27.92 -28.05
N VAL A 18 17.40 29.02 -27.49
CA VAL A 18 16.09 29.05 -26.80
C VAL A 18 14.97 28.92 -27.83
N ALA A 19 14.25 27.80 -27.81
CA ALA A 19 13.07 27.56 -28.66
C ALA A 19 11.77 28.08 -28.04
N GLY A 20 11.67 28.16 -26.71
CA GLY A 20 10.46 28.61 -26.05
C GLY A 20 10.55 28.65 -24.52
N PHE A 21 9.48 29.14 -23.89
CA PHE A 21 9.32 29.14 -22.43
C PHE A 21 8.06 28.36 -22.08
N GLN A 22 8.15 27.46 -21.10
CA GLN A 22 7.03 26.69 -20.60
C GLN A 22 6.78 27.07 -19.13
N GLY A 23 5.80 27.94 -18.90
CA GLY A 23 5.53 28.48 -17.55
C GLY A 23 6.55 29.55 -17.12
N LYS A 24 6.65 29.81 -15.80
CA LYS A 24 7.49 30.89 -15.26
C LYS A 24 8.98 30.52 -15.12
N ASN A 25 9.31 29.22 -15.02
CA ASN A 25 10.64 28.76 -14.60
C ASN A 25 11.32 27.75 -15.55
N ILE A 26 10.67 27.31 -16.64
CA ILE A 26 11.21 26.30 -17.57
C ILE A 26 11.45 26.92 -18.94
N VAL A 27 12.65 26.71 -19.48
CA VAL A 27 13.11 27.16 -20.79
C VAL A 27 13.35 25.94 -21.68
N LEU A 28 12.80 25.95 -22.89
CA LEU A 28 13.05 24.92 -23.90
C LEU A 28 14.28 25.32 -24.71
N VAL A 29 15.32 24.49 -24.67
CA VAL A 29 16.56 24.69 -25.43
C VAL A 29 16.63 23.67 -26.55
N GLU A 30 16.79 24.14 -27.79
CA GLU A 30 16.92 23.35 -29.00
C GLU A 30 18.39 23.21 -29.39
N ASP A 31 18.82 21.96 -29.62
CA ASP A 31 20.18 21.62 -30.06
C ASP A 31 20.32 21.61 -31.60
N GLU A 32 21.53 21.39 -32.14
CA GLU A 32 21.81 21.36 -33.59
C GLU A 32 20.99 20.30 -34.35
N ASP A 33 20.52 19.25 -33.67
CA ASP A 33 19.65 18.19 -34.21
C ASP A 33 18.14 18.51 -34.14
N GLY A 34 17.75 19.71 -33.68
CA GLY A 34 16.33 20.14 -33.60
C GLY A 34 15.55 19.50 -32.43
N PHE A 35 16.25 18.89 -31.48
CA PHE A 35 15.65 18.30 -30.28
C PHE A 35 15.47 19.34 -29.18
N GLN A 36 14.28 19.42 -28.57
CA GLN A 36 13.93 20.40 -27.54
C GLN A 36 14.03 19.79 -26.13
N MET A 37 14.94 20.31 -25.31
CA MET A 37 15.14 19.90 -23.93
C MET A 37 14.60 20.94 -22.94
N PRO A 38 13.71 20.56 -22.01
CA PRO A 38 13.23 21.47 -20.96
C PRO A 38 14.30 21.61 -19.86
N MET A 39 14.82 22.83 -19.69
CA MET A 39 15.85 23.16 -18.69
C MET A 39 15.34 24.27 -17.76
N LEU A 40 15.81 24.29 -16.51
CA LEU A 40 15.47 25.34 -15.56
C LEU A 40 16.15 26.65 -15.95
N ILE A 41 15.45 27.78 -15.82
CA ILE A 41 16.02 29.10 -16.13
C ILE A 41 17.29 29.42 -15.33
N ASN A 42 17.44 28.83 -14.14
CA ASN A 42 18.62 29.00 -13.28
C ASN A 42 19.85 28.22 -13.77
N GLU A 43 19.68 27.26 -14.68
CA GLU A 43 20.75 26.37 -15.17
C GLU A 43 21.24 26.77 -16.57
N VAL A 44 20.70 27.87 -17.12
CA VAL A 44 20.95 28.31 -18.49
C VAL A 44 21.47 29.75 -18.50
N VAL A 45 22.63 29.96 -19.10
CA VAL A 45 23.27 31.28 -19.20
C VAL A 45 23.30 31.73 -20.66
N VAL A 46 22.79 32.93 -20.92
CA VAL A 46 22.86 33.55 -22.26
C VAL A 46 24.29 34.01 -22.52
N VAL A 47 24.87 33.55 -23.63
CA VAL A 47 26.19 34.00 -24.06
C VAL A 47 25.99 35.18 -25.02
N GLY A 48 26.14 36.40 -24.51
CA GLY A 48 26.13 37.64 -25.29
C GLY A 48 27.47 38.35 -25.17
N GLU A 49 27.96 38.92 -26.27
CA GLU A 49 29.12 39.83 -26.26
C GLU A 49 28.78 41.08 -25.43
N GLU A 50 29.82 41.63 -24.79
CA GLU A 50 29.79 42.56 -23.65
C GLU A 50 28.85 43.78 -23.78
N SER A 51 28.20 44.12 -22.66
CA SER A 51 28.28 45.48 -22.10
C SER A 51 27.82 45.55 -20.64
N TYR A 52 28.75 46.01 -19.81
CA TYR A 52 28.57 46.53 -18.46
C TYR A 52 27.65 47.76 -18.51
N GLU A 53 26.53 47.85 -17.78
CA GLU A 53 25.98 49.15 -17.36
C GLU A 53 25.23 49.00 -16.02
N THR A 54 25.92 49.49 -14.99
CA THR A 54 25.53 49.66 -13.60
C THR A 54 24.48 50.78 -13.44
N THR A 55 23.18 50.47 -13.50
CA THR A 55 22.14 51.50 -13.21
C THR A 55 20.88 50.97 -12.51
N ARG A 56 20.96 49.91 -11.69
CA ARG A 56 19.78 49.41 -10.92
C ARG A 56 20.01 49.19 -9.42
N MET A 57 21.01 49.86 -8.83
CA MET A 57 21.32 49.74 -7.39
C MET A 57 20.56 50.74 -6.49
N VAL A 58 19.75 51.66 -7.02
CA VAL A 58 19.12 52.72 -6.20
C VAL A 58 17.62 52.50 -5.93
N GLU A 59 16.91 51.73 -6.75
CA GLU A 59 15.47 51.47 -6.50
C GLU A 59 15.17 50.27 -5.60
N GLN A 60 16.16 49.40 -5.32
CA GLN A 60 15.97 48.22 -4.46
C GLN A 60 16.02 48.51 -2.95
N LYS A 61 16.49 49.68 -2.51
CA LYS A 61 16.53 50.00 -1.06
C LYS A 61 15.23 50.56 -0.49
N ALA A 62 14.28 51.00 -1.32
CA ALA A 62 13.00 51.54 -0.84
C ALA A 62 11.87 50.50 -0.78
N LYS A 63 11.98 49.36 -1.49
CA LYS A 63 11.00 48.26 -1.42
C LYS A 63 11.36 47.15 -0.41
N ALA A 64 12.59 47.15 0.12
CA ALA A 64 13.05 46.20 1.14
C ALA A 64 12.57 46.52 2.58
N ARG A 65 11.66 47.50 2.76
CA ARG A 65 11.08 47.86 4.07
C ARG A 65 9.57 47.64 4.20
N MET A 66 8.91 47.07 3.19
CA MET A 66 7.46 46.81 3.21
C MET A 66 7.08 45.39 2.74
N ALA A 67 8.04 44.46 2.67
CA ALA A 67 7.80 43.05 2.33
C ALA A 67 8.52 42.15 3.34
N ALA A 68 8.39 42.47 4.63
CA ALA A 68 8.93 41.69 5.74
C ALA A 68 7.82 41.25 6.71
N ASP A 69 6.58 41.16 6.23
CA ASP A 69 5.41 40.92 7.09
C ASP A 69 4.28 40.15 6.39
N ASP A 70 4.59 39.28 5.40
CA ASP A 70 3.57 38.40 4.81
C ASP A 70 4.14 37.13 4.12
N ASP A 71 5.28 36.63 4.60
CA ASP A 71 5.71 35.24 4.37
C ASP A 71 5.54 34.47 5.69
N GLU A 72 4.30 34.41 6.18
CA GLU A 72 3.90 33.28 7.03
C GLU A 72 3.75 32.07 6.09
N GLU A 73 4.88 31.42 5.76
CA GLU A 73 4.81 29.97 5.54
C GLU A 73 4.09 29.41 6.77
N PRO A 74 2.97 28.68 6.64
CA PRO A 74 2.37 28.08 7.82
C PRO A 74 3.47 27.22 8.46
N GLU A 75 3.88 27.57 9.68
CA GLU A 75 4.70 26.70 10.50
C GLU A 75 3.90 25.42 10.64
N ILE A 76 4.21 24.43 9.79
CA ILE A 76 3.64 23.09 9.91
C ILE A 76 4.19 22.60 11.24
N GLU A 77 3.37 22.74 12.29
CA GLU A 77 3.67 22.17 13.59
C GLU A 77 4.05 20.71 13.35
N PRO A 78 5.07 20.17 14.01
CA PRO A 78 5.46 18.78 13.82
C PRO A 78 4.32 17.76 14.08
N ALA A 79 3.20 18.21 14.65
CA ALA A 79 1.94 17.50 14.80
C ALA A 79 1.09 17.37 13.50
N ASP A 80 1.24 18.28 12.54
CA ASP A 80 0.49 18.29 11.27
C ASP A 80 1.15 17.48 10.14
N ARG A 81 2.35 16.93 10.39
CA ARG A 81 2.95 15.94 9.50
C ARG A 81 2.13 14.65 9.60
N PRO A 82 1.70 14.03 8.49
CA PRO A 82 1.00 12.76 8.56
C PRO A 82 1.88 11.77 9.33
N ILE A 83 1.33 11.22 10.40
CA ILE A 83 1.97 10.22 11.26
C ILE A 83 2.38 9.05 10.36
N THR A 84 3.65 9.06 9.93
CA THR A 84 4.22 8.03 9.05
C THR A 84 4.74 6.84 9.85
N PHE A 85 4.62 6.90 11.18
CA PHE A 85 4.92 5.79 12.07
C PHE A 85 3.79 4.75 11.97
N LYS A 86 3.93 3.84 11.00
CA LYS A 86 3.29 2.54 11.10
C LYS A 86 4.02 1.77 12.18
N PRO A 87 3.36 1.33 13.27
CA PRO A 87 4.01 0.47 14.26
C PRO A 87 4.59 -0.73 13.51
N LYS A 88 5.91 -0.89 13.55
CA LYS A 88 6.56 -2.05 12.94
C LYS A 88 6.00 -3.27 13.65
N PRO A 89 5.38 -4.23 12.92
CA PRO A 89 4.89 -5.44 13.55
C PRO A 89 6.04 -6.11 14.31
N GLU A 90 5.90 -6.24 15.63
CA GLU A 90 6.94 -6.85 16.45
C GLU A 90 7.05 -8.34 16.07
N GLU A 91 8.22 -8.73 15.58
CA GLU A 91 8.46 -10.12 15.21
C GLU A 91 8.58 -10.97 16.47
N ARG A 92 7.64 -11.88 16.67
CA ARG A 92 7.68 -12.84 17.77
C ARG A 92 8.74 -13.93 17.50
N LYS A 93 9.49 -14.33 18.52
CA LYS A 93 10.45 -15.44 18.43
C LYS A 93 9.71 -16.73 18.04
N GLY A 94 10.03 -17.29 16.87
CA GLY A 94 9.37 -18.49 16.33
C GLY A 94 8.26 -18.24 15.31
N GLY A 95 7.87 -16.98 15.07
CA GLY A 95 6.87 -16.60 14.05
C GLY A 95 7.37 -16.64 12.60
N ASP A 96 8.59 -17.14 12.36
CA ASP A 96 9.15 -17.30 11.01
C ASP A 96 8.60 -18.54 10.28
N LYS A 97 7.81 -19.36 10.96
CA LYS A 97 7.00 -20.41 10.34
C LYS A 97 5.63 -19.86 9.99
N LEU A 98 5.19 -20.08 8.76
CA LEU A 98 3.91 -19.62 8.27
C LEU A 98 2.79 -20.45 8.90
N SER A 99 1.91 -19.77 9.62
CA SER A 99 0.69 -20.32 10.19
C SER A 99 -0.46 -19.39 9.88
N ALA A 100 -1.49 -19.90 9.21
CA ALA A 100 -2.67 -19.14 8.86
C ALA A 100 -3.92 -20.02 9.00
N PHE A 101 -4.99 -19.42 9.50
CA PHE A 101 -6.24 -20.10 9.82
C PHE A 101 -7.42 -19.31 9.28
N LEU A 102 -8.46 -20.03 8.85
CA LEU A 102 -9.77 -19.47 8.54
C LEU A 102 -10.69 -19.75 9.71
N ALA A 103 -11.25 -18.72 10.31
CA ALA A 103 -12.11 -18.82 11.48
C ALA A 103 -13.53 -18.31 11.16
N PHE A 104 -14.52 -19.00 11.71
CA PHE A 104 -15.91 -18.59 11.69
C PHE A 104 -16.41 -18.40 13.11
N VAL A 105 -16.94 -17.21 13.40
CA VAL A 105 -17.37 -16.80 14.73
C VAL A 105 -18.86 -16.47 14.67
N PRO A 106 -19.72 -17.06 15.53
CA PRO A 106 -21.12 -16.67 15.62
C PRO A 106 -21.23 -15.35 16.38
N MET A 107 -22.06 -14.42 15.90
CA MET A 107 -22.33 -13.17 16.63
C MET A 107 -23.04 -13.43 17.96
N ASP A 108 -23.92 -14.45 17.99
CA ASP A 108 -24.59 -14.92 19.19
C ASP A 108 -24.48 -16.44 19.32
N VAL A 109 -23.70 -16.88 20.30
CA VAL A 109 -23.49 -18.29 20.63
C VAL A 109 -24.77 -18.94 21.20
N LYS A 110 -25.66 -18.16 21.84
CA LYS A 110 -26.87 -18.70 22.49
C LYS A 110 -27.99 -18.94 21.49
N GLU A 111 -28.08 -18.10 20.45
CA GLU A 111 -29.15 -18.18 19.45
C GLU A 111 -28.62 -18.54 18.07
N LEU A 112 -27.87 -19.66 18.00
CA LEU A 112 -27.31 -20.17 16.75
C LEU A 112 -28.35 -20.30 15.63
N SER A 113 -29.63 -20.54 15.97
CA SER A 113 -30.75 -20.67 15.04
C SER A 113 -31.05 -19.45 14.18
N GLN A 114 -30.78 -18.24 14.69
CA GLN A 114 -31.07 -16.98 14.00
C GLN A 114 -29.84 -16.08 13.86
N THR A 115 -28.73 -16.44 14.49
CA THR A 115 -27.52 -15.65 14.46
C THR A 115 -26.88 -15.61 13.08
N ARG A 116 -26.11 -14.55 12.86
CA ARG A 116 -25.19 -14.40 11.74
C ARG A 116 -23.79 -14.85 12.15
N PHE A 117 -22.96 -15.09 11.15
CA PHE A 117 -21.60 -15.54 11.33
C PHE A 117 -20.64 -14.55 10.69
N GLU A 118 -19.52 -14.34 11.35
CA GLU A 118 -18.41 -13.56 10.86
C GLU A 118 -17.30 -14.52 10.44
N SER A 119 -16.66 -14.22 9.30
CA SER A 119 -15.47 -14.93 8.85
C SER A 119 -14.24 -14.07 8.98
N TYR A 120 -13.17 -14.69 9.46
CA TYR A 120 -11.89 -14.06 9.71
C TYR A 120 -10.75 -14.91 9.15
N LEU A 121 -9.75 -14.25 8.56
CA LEU A 121 -8.45 -14.88 8.31
C LEU A 121 -7.48 -14.47 9.40
N VAL A 122 -6.91 -15.45 10.08
CA VAL A 122 -5.96 -15.25 11.17
C VAL A 122 -4.55 -15.54 10.66
N ASN A 123 -3.67 -14.54 10.74
CA ASN A 123 -2.26 -14.66 10.45
C ASN A 123 -1.47 -14.79 11.75
N ASP A 124 -0.99 -16.00 12.05
CA ASP A 124 -0.16 -16.28 13.22
C ASP A 124 1.33 -16.37 12.84
N SER A 125 1.78 -15.45 11.98
CA SER A 125 3.16 -15.40 11.49
C SER A 125 3.72 -13.99 11.40
N ASN A 126 5.05 -13.89 11.31
CA ASN A 126 5.79 -12.63 11.16
C ASN A 126 5.79 -12.08 9.72
N TYR A 127 5.00 -12.66 8.81
CA TYR A 127 4.94 -12.28 7.40
C TYR A 127 3.67 -11.47 7.13
N TYR A 128 3.75 -10.57 6.16
CA TYR A 128 2.56 -10.04 5.52
C TYR A 128 1.99 -11.12 4.61
N LEU A 129 0.67 -11.33 4.68
CA LEU A 129 -0.02 -12.30 3.83
C LEU A 129 -0.92 -11.56 2.85
N ARG A 130 -0.64 -11.68 1.56
CA ARG A 130 -1.63 -11.36 0.53
C ARG A 130 -2.56 -12.56 0.41
N TYR A 131 -3.87 -12.35 0.46
CA TYR A 131 -4.84 -13.43 0.33
C TYR A 131 -5.83 -13.18 -0.79
N VAL A 132 -6.32 -14.27 -1.37
CA VAL A 132 -7.46 -14.30 -2.27
C VAL A 132 -8.37 -15.43 -1.83
N LEU A 133 -9.60 -15.09 -1.47
CA LEU A 133 -10.66 -16.00 -1.08
C LEU A 133 -11.65 -16.16 -2.22
N MET A 134 -11.92 -17.41 -2.59
CA MET A 134 -12.82 -17.77 -3.68
C MET A 134 -13.82 -18.84 -3.23
N THR A 135 -15.01 -18.80 -3.79
CA THR A 135 -16.04 -19.84 -3.63
C THR A 135 -16.23 -20.60 -4.94
N ALA A 136 -16.48 -21.90 -4.87
CA ALA A 136 -16.81 -22.68 -6.05
C ALA A 136 -18.28 -22.48 -6.44
N GLU A 137 -18.52 -22.19 -7.72
CA GLU A 137 -19.85 -22.08 -8.32
C GLU A 137 -19.92 -23.04 -9.51
N GLY A 138 -20.39 -24.27 -9.26
CA GLY A 138 -20.34 -25.36 -10.23
C GLY A 138 -18.90 -25.77 -10.56
N THR A 139 -18.45 -25.46 -11.77
CA THR A 139 -17.06 -25.72 -12.23
C THR A 139 -16.18 -24.48 -12.26
N ALA A 140 -16.74 -23.30 -11.95
CA ALA A 140 -16.03 -22.03 -11.93
C ALA A 140 -15.74 -21.60 -10.49
N TRP A 141 -14.80 -20.67 -10.34
CA TRP A 141 -14.50 -20.02 -9.06
C TRP A 141 -14.92 -18.56 -9.13
N LYS A 142 -15.58 -18.08 -8.06
CA LYS A 142 -16.00 -16.69 -7.90
C LYS A 142 -15.11 -16.04 -6.84
N LEU A 143 -14.59 -14.85 -7.14
CA LEU A 143 -13.87 -14.05 -6.16
C LEU A 143 -14.84 -13.57 -5.08
N ARG A 144 -14.48 -13.81 -3.82
CA ARG A 144 -15.26 -13.39 -2.66
C ARG A 144 -14.59 -12.25 -1.91
N ALA A 145 -13.31 -12.39 -1.61
CA ALA A 145 -12.52 -11.34 -0.98
C ALA A 145 -11.06 -11.41 -1.42
N GLU A 146 -10.38 -10.26 -1.44
CA GLU A 146 -8.93 -10.17 -1.55
C GLU A 146 -8.43 -9.11 -0.59
N GLY A 147 -7.18 -9.25 -0.16
CA GLY A 147 -6.57 -8.23 0.66
C GLY A 147 -5.20 -8.63 1.15
N GLU A 148 -4.79 -7.93 2.21
CA GLU A 148 -3.53 -8.15 2.89
C GLU A 148 -3.75 -8.19 4.39
N ILE A 149 -3.08 -9.14 5.05
CA ILE A 149 -3.11 -9.32 6.50
C ILE A 149 -1.74 -8.97 7.04
N GLU A 150 -1.70 -8.09 8.03
CA GLU A 150 -0.49 -7.73 8.74
C GLU A 150 0.05 -8.91 9.59
N PRO A 151 1.36 -8.94 9.88
CA PRO A 151 1.94 -9.95 10.76
C PRO A 151 1.24 -10.01 12.12
N ASN A 152 1.00 -11.22 12.62
CA ASN A 152 0.36 -11.48 13.92
C ASN A 152 -1.01 -10.79 14.09
N CYS A 153 -1.74 -10.59 12.99
CA CYS A 153 -3.04 -9.93 12.98
C CYS A 153 -4.13 -10.87 12.42
N LYS A 154 -5.39 -10.48 12.60
CA LYS A 154 -6.55 -11.13 11.99
C LYS A 154 -7.33 -10.11 11.18
N GLU A 155 -7.77 -10.52 10.00
CA GLU A 155 -8.54 -9.68 9.09
C GLU A 155 -9.99 -10.14 9.05
N PHE A 156 -10.92 -9.19 9.15
CA PHE A 156 -12.34 -9.43 8.94
C PHE A 156 -12.60 -9.56 7.45
N ILE A 157 -13.30 -10.63 7.05
CA ILE A 157 -13.58 -10.88 5.63
C ILE A 157 -15.00 -10.46 5.30
N GLU A 158 -15.97 -11.06 5.99
CA GLU A 158 -17.39 -10.80 5.76
C GLU A 158 -18.26 -11.30 6.92
N GLU A 159 -19.46 -10.73 6.98
CA GLU A 159 -20.58 -11.21 7.78
C GLU A 159 -21.59 -11.88 6.84
N PHE A 160 -22.03 -13.09 7.18
CA PHE A 160 -22.94 -13.88 6.34
C PHE A 160 -24.03 -14.56 7.17
N GLY A 161 -25.15 -14.83 6.49
CA GLY A 161 -26.28 -15.53 7.06
C GLY A 161 -26.25 -17.03 6.77
N ARG A 162 -27.33 -17.71 7.15
CA ARG A 162 -27.47 -19.16 6.88
C ARG A 162 -27.79 -19.44 5.42
N GLU A 163 -28.42 -18.48 4.76
CA GLU A 163 -28.71 -18.44 3.34
C GLU A 163 -27.44 -18.59 2.49
N ASP A 164 -26.30 -18.07 2.95
CA ASP A 164 -25.03 -18.08 2.24
C ASP A 164 -24.19 -19.36 2.49
N LEU A 165 -24.61 -20.23 3.42
CA LEU A 165 -23.82 -21.41 3.80
C LEU A 165 -23.59 -22.38 2.64
N ASN A 166 -24.53 -22.47 1.70
CA ASN A 166 -24.37 -23.32 0.52
C ASN A 166 -23.23 -22.84 -0.37
N ASP A 167 -23.06 -21.52 -0.53
CA ASP A 167 -21.98 -20.95 -1.34
C ASP A 167 -20.61 -21.11 -0.66
N LEU A 168 -20.61 -21.27 0.67
CA LEU A 168 -19.42 -21.45 1.48
C LEU A 168 -18.99 -22.92 1.65
N GLU A 169 -19.71 -23.90 1.08
CA GLU A 169 -19.34 -25.32 1.21
C GLU A 169 -17.94 -25.58 0.65
N HIS A 170 -17.61 -24.93 -0.46
CA HIS A 170 -16.34 -25.10 -1.18
C HIS A 170 -15.61 -23.77 -1.30
N LEU A 171 -14.65 -23.56 -0.40
CA LEU A 171 -13.78 -22.39 -0.38
C LEU A 171 -12.39 -22.72 -0.89
N CYS A 172 -11.76 -21.77 -1.55
CA CYS A 172 -10.36 -21.80 -1.90
C CYS A 172 -9.69 -20.53 -1.39
N VAL A 173 -8.65 -20.70 -0.57
CA VAL A 173 -7.83 -19.61 -0.04
C VAL A 173 -6.44 -19.73 -0.64
N GLN A 174 -6.04 -18.72 -1.41
CA GLN A 174 -4.68 -18.58 -1.89
C GLN A 174 -3.94 -17.56 -1.04
N LEU A 175 -2.74 -17.91 -0.57
CA LEU A 175 -1.92 -17.05 0.29
C LEU A 175 -0.51 -16.91 -0.28
N VAL A 176 0.01 -15.69 -0.27
CA VAL A 176 1.41 -15.39 -0.58
C VAL A 176 2.01 -14.62 0.60
N ALA A 177 3.04 -15.19 1.21
CA ALA A 177 3.73 -14.62 2.36
C ALA A 177 4.97 -13.84 1.94
N TYR A 178 5.17 -12.64 2.49
CA TYR A 178 6.31 -11.79 2.18
C TYR A 178 6.68 -10.84 3.33
N LYS A 179 7.89 -10.27 3.32
CA LYS A 179 8.31 -9.17 4.21
C LYS A 179 8.78 -7.97 3.37
N ARG A 180 8.44 -6.75 3.79
CA ARG A 180 8.74 -5.51 3.03
C ARG A 180 10.14 -4.96 3.30
N GLU A 181 10.56 -4.93 4.56
CA GLU A 181 11.81 -4.26 4.96
C GLU A 181 12.99 -5.21 5.18
N LYS A 182 12.73 -6.51 5.35
CA LYS A 182 13.73 -7.50 5.78
C LYS A 182 13.87 -8.63 4.76
N HIS A 183 15.07 -9.19 4.65
CA HIS A 183 15.27 -10.46 3.96
C HIS A 183 14.53 -11.58 4.70
N PHE A 184 13.94 -12.49 3.94
CA PHE A 184 13.15 -13.59 4.50
C PHE A 184 13.32 -14.86 3.68
N LEU A 185 13.03 -16.00 4.30
CA LEU A 185 12.99 -17.27 3.60
C LEU A 185 11.73 -17.33 2.74
N LEU A 186 11.92 -17.54 1.44
CA LEU A 186 10.81 -17.69 0.51
C LEU A 186 9.90 -18.84 0.97
N LYS A 187 8.63 -18.53 1.16
CA LYS A 187 7.59 -19.52 1.46
C LYS A 187 6.89 -19.93 0.18
N SER A 188 6.47 -21.19 0.13
CA SER A 188 5.65 -21.66 -0.98
C SER A 188 4.29 -20.97 -0.94
N PRO A 189 3.73 -20.56 -2.08
CA PRO A 189 2.37 -20.06 -2.13
C PRO A 189 1.42 -21.16 -1.65
N VAL A 190 0.48 -20.79 -0.78
CA VAL A 190 -0.49 -21.73 -0.23
C VAL A 190 -1.71 -21.70 -1.13
N ASN A 191 -2.22 -22.87 -1.50
CA ASN A 191 -3.48 -23.02 -2.22
C ASN A 191 -4.37 -24.01 -1.47
N ALA A 192 -5.13 -23.51 -0.50
CA ALA A 192 -5.90 -24.31 0.44
C ALA A 192 -7.37 -24.38 0.01
N GLN A 193 -7.81 -25.55 -0.44
CA GLN A 193 -9.21 -25.83 -0.76
C GLN A 193 -9.96 -26.37 0.46
N VAL A 194 -10.65 -25.49 1.18
CA VAL A 194 -11.37 -25.82 2.40
C VAL A 194 -12.80 -26.24 2.05
N ARG A 195 -13.14 -27.49 2.40
CA ARG A 195 -14.53 -27.91 2.45
C ARG A 195 -15.12 -27.58 3.81
N VAL A 196 -16.02 -26.62 3.85
CA VAL A 196 -16.69 -26.19 5.07
C VAL A 196 -17.83 -27.14 5.38
N ASP A 197 -17.83 -27.71 6.58
CA ASP A 197 -18.94 -28.52 7.07
C ASP A 197 -20.06 -27.62 7.58
N THR A 198 -21.02 -27.32 6.71
CA THR A 198 -22.17 -26.45 7.00
C THR A 198 -23.03 -26.96 8.16
N VAL A 199 -23.02 -28.28 8.43
CA VAL A 199 -23.75 -28.88 9.55
C VAL A 199 -23.20 -28.41 10.91
N LYS A 200 -21.92 -28.02 10.97
CA LYS A 200 -21.29 -27.50 12.20
C LYS A 200 -21.87 -26.16 12.63
N PHE A 201 -22.39 -25.35 11.71
CA PHE A 201 -23.03 -24.07 12.01
C PHE A 201 -24.37 -24.23 12.75
N TYR A 202 -24.91 -25.45 12.80
CA TYR A 202 -26.09 -25.80 13.58
C TYR A 202 -25.76 -26.45 14.93
N LYS A 203 -24.48 -26.68 15.24
CA LYS A 203 -24.02 -27.44 16.42
C LYS A 203 -23.16 -26.55 17.32
N LEU A 204 -23.70 -26.18 18.48
CA LEU A 204 -23.00 -25.33 19.45
C LEU A 204 -21.65 -25.92 19.88
N HIS A 205 -21.58 -27.23 20.10
CA HIS A 205 -20.35 -27.94 20.48
C HIS A 205 -19.33 -28.10 19.34
N ALA A 206 -19.66 -27.70 18.12
CA ALA A 206 -18.70 -27.68 17.02
C ALA A 206 -17.78 -26.46 17.08
N PHE A 207 -18.25 -25.36 17.69
CA PHE A 207 -17.45 -24.18 18.00
C PHE A 207 -16.65 -24.45 19.27
N ARG A 208 -15.36 -24.15 19.24
CA ARG A 208 -14.43 -24.45 20.34
C ARG A 208 -13.76 -23.19 20.85
N GLU A 209 -13.43 -23.20 22.13
CA GLU A 209 -12.51 -22.24 22.73
C GLU A 209 -11.19 -22.27 21.96
N ASN A 210 -10.61 -21.09 21.79
CA ASN A 210 -9.45 -20.88 20.96
C ASN A 210 -8.69 -19.65 21.45
N ASP A 211 -7.44 -19.51 21.01
CA ASP A 211 -6.56 -18.43 21.48
C ASP A 211 -6.75 -17.12 20.69
N PHE A 212 -7.61 -17.10 19.66
CA PHE A 212 -7.76 -15.97 18.73
C PHE A 212 -9.00 -15.10 18.98
N PHE A 213 -10.04 -15.68 19.57
CA PHE A 213 -11.35 -15.07 19.82
C PHE A 213 -11.81 -15.37 21.24
N GLU A 214 -12.46 -14.40 21.88
CA GLU A 214 -13.08 -14.63 23.19
C GLU A 214 -14.27 -15.58 23.07
N GLN A 215 -15.00 -15.52 21.95
CA GLN A 215 -16.09 -16.42 21.64
C GLN A 215 -15.57 -17.76 21.07
N PRO A 216 -16.30 -18.86 21.29
CA PRO A 216 -16.04 -20.11 20.60
C PRO A 216 -16.11 -19.93 19.08
N ALA A 217 -15.08 -20.42 18.37
CA ALA A 217 -14.95 -20.27 16.93
C ALA A 217 -14.79 -21.64 16.26
N LEU A 218 -15.20 -21.72 15.00
CA LEU A 218 -14.92 -22.86 14.14
C LEU A 218 -13.69 -22.52 13.28
N ILE A 219 -12.57 -23.17 13.57
CA ILE A 219 -11.27 -22.85 12.96
C ILE A 219 -10.85 -23.96 12.00
N TYR A 220 -10.50 -23.55 10.78
CA TYR A 220 -9.90 -24.37 9.74
C TYR A 220 -8.43 -23.97 9.56
N THR A 221 -7.53 -24.93 9.78
CA THR A 221 -6.10 -24.73 9.56
C THR A 221 -5.78 -24.77 8.08
N LEU A 222 -5.37 -23.64 7.50
CA LEU A 222 -4.94 -23.56 6.10
C LEU A 222 -3.51 -24.08 5.97
N ILE A 223 -2.62 -23.51 6.78
CA ILE A 223 -1.23 -23.87 6.89
C ILE A 223 -0.81 -23.71 8.35
N GLU A 224 -0.01 -24.64 8.84
CA GLU A 224 0.51 -24.60 10.20
C GLU A 224 1.96 -25.02 10.16
N ASN A 225 2.85 -24.19 10.70
CA ASN A 225 4.27 -24.48 10.75
C ASN A 225 4.89 -24.78 9.36
N ASP A 226 4.51 -24.01 8.32
CA ASP A 226 4.87 -24.23 6.91
C ASP A 226 4.31 -25.52 6.27
N VAL A 227 3.51 -26.31 7.00
CA VAL A 227 2.88 -27.52 6.48
C VAL A 227 1.43 -27.22 6.14
N GLN A 228 1.10 -27.33 4.86
CA GLN A 228 -0.27 -27.19 4.40
C GLN A 228 -1.10 -28.39 4.88
N LYS A 229 -2.14 -28.13 5.67
CA LYS A 229 -2.99 -29.20 6.24
C LYS A 229 -4.24 -29.50 5.41
N VAL A 230 -4.54 -28.63 4.45
CA VAL A 230 -5.66 -28.78 3.54
C VAL A 230 -5.19 -29.46 2.26
N LYS A 231 -5.85 -30.56 1.86
CA LYS A 231 -5.53 -31.26 0.60
C LYS A 231 -5.97 -30.42 -0.60
N LEU A 232 -5.13 -30.45 -1.65
CA LEU A 232 -5.45 -30.03 -3.01
C LEU A 232 -6.53 -30.92 -3.63
#